data_AF-A0A3N5ZY92-F1
#
_entry.id   AF-A0A3N5ZY92-F1
#
_cell.length_a   1.000
_cell.length_b   1.000
_cell.length_c   1.000
_cell.angle_alpha   90.00
_cell.angle_beta   90.00
_cell.angle_gamma   90.00
#
_symmetry.space_group_name_H-M   'P 1'
#
loop_
_entity.id
_entity.type
_entity.pdbx_description
1 polymer ?
#
loop_
_entity_poly.entity_id
_entity_poly.type
_entity_poly.pdbx_seq_one_letter_code
_entity_poly.pdbx_strand_id
1 'polypeptide(L)'
;ALAGGGPGNGVRIEVRGEINRMPMVPSEQTLVLWGAIAAIGEARGLEMKLISTGGGSDGNFTAAMGIPTIDAMGPQGGRAHSDEEYLILESVVPNLELIFALLKAAAENRLP
;
A
#
# COMPACT_ATOMS: atom_id res chain seq x y z
N ALA A 1 8.55 -3.04 -26.82
CA ALA A 1 9.20 -1.89 -27.45
C ALA A 1 8.18 -1.13 -28.27
N LEU A 2 7.99 0.17 -28.01
CA LEU A 2 7.19 1.04 -28.89
C LEU A 2 8.19 1.74 -29.82
N ALA A 3 8.14 1.43 -31.11
CA ALA A 3 8.94 2.10 -32.13
C ALA A 3 8.05 3.14 -32.81
N GLY A 4 8.20 4.41 -32.43
CA GLY A 4 7.56 5.53 -33.10
C GLY A 4 8.50 6.12 -34.14
N GLY A 5 8.20 5.90 -35.42
CA GLY A 5 8.84 6.62 -36.53
C GLY A 5 7.92 7.73 -37.01
N GLY A 6 8.22 8.98 -36.65
CA GLY A 6 7.59 10.15 -37.30
C GLY A 6 8.20 10.38 -38.68
N PRO A 7 7.44 10.91 -39.66
CA PRO A 7 7.98 11.18 -40.99
C PRO A 7 8.90 12.40 -40.96
N GLY A 8 10.21 12.18 -40.88
CA GLY A 8 11.24 13.22 -41.01
C GLY A 8 12.64 12.75 -40.61
N ASN A 9 13.57 12.76 -41.56
CA ASN A 9 15.03 12.81 -41.37
C ASN A 9 15.83 11.54 -40.99
N GLY A 10 15.33 10.32 -41.21
CA GLY A 10 16.18 9.10 -41.11
C GLY A 10 16.62 8.71 -39.70
N VAL A 11 15.94 9.21 -38.67
CA VAL A 11 16.20 8.86 -37.26
C VAL A 11 15.23 7.75 -36.82
N ARG A 12 15.75 6.70 -36.18
CA ARG A 12 14.96 5.64 -35.53
C ARG A 12 15.07 5.75 -34.02
N ILE A 13 13.93 5.78 -33.34
CA ILE A 13 13.85 5.74 -31.88
C ILE A 13 13.24 4.39 -31.47
N GLU A 14 13.87 3.70 -30.53
CA GLU A 14 13.33 2.51 -29.87
C GLU A 14 13.15 2.78 -28.38
N VAL A 15 11.93 2.64 -27.87
CA VAL A 15 11.65 2.75 -26.43
C VAL A 15 11.49 1.35 -25.84
N ARG A 16 12.32 1.04 -24.84
CA ARG A 16 12.29 -0.22 -24.07
C ARG A 16 11.96 0.10 -22.61
N GLY A 17 11.20 -0.77 -21.96
CA GLY A 17 10.80 -0.65 -20.57
C GLY A 17 9.67 -1.63 -20.25
N GLU A 18 9.50 -1.93 -18.98
CA GLU A 18 8.43 -2.78 -18.46
C GLU A 18 7.90 -2.21 -17.14
N ILE A 19 6.72 -2.67 -16.72
CA ILE A 19 6.15 -2.32 -15.42
C ILE A 19 6.75 -3.27 -14.38
N ASN A 20 7.63 -2.74 -13.53
CA ASN A 20 8.27 -3.52 -12.46
C ASN A 20 7.37 -3.66 -11.20
N ARG A 21 6.45 -2.72 -10.97
CA ARG A 21 5.46 -2.78 -9.89
C ARG A 21 4.10 -2.46 -10.45
N MET A 22 3.22 -3.47 -10.51
CA MET A 22 1.84 -3.28 -10.95
C MET A 22 1.09 -2.37 -9.98
N PRO A 23 0.10 -1.58 -10.43
CA PRO A 23 -0.73 -0.77 -9.53
C PRO A 23 -1.38 -1.63 -8.44
N MET A 24 -1.37 -1.16 -7.19
CA MET A 24 -2.05 -1.81 -6.07
C MET A 24 -3.52 -1.36 -6.05
N VAL A 25 -4.34 -1.95 -6.92
CA VAL A 25 -5.79 -1.67 -6.97
C VAL A 25 -6.50 -2.55 -5.92
N PRO A 26 -7.29 -1.98 -5.01
CA PRO A 26 -8.04 -2.78 -4.03
C PRO A 26 -9.01 -3.74 -4.72
N SER A 27 -8.87 -5.04 -4.45
CA SER A 27 -9.88 -6.05 -4.82
C SER A 27 -11.08 -6.02 -3.86
N GLU A 28 -12.17 -6.70 -4.21
CA GLU A 28 -13.31 -6.89 -3.28
C GLU A 28 -12.85 -7.50 -1.95
N GLN A 29 -11.98 -8.51 -2.00
CA GLN A 29 -11.42 -9.15 -0.80
C GLN A 29 -10.52 -8.20 0.00
N THR A 30 -9.80 -7.30 -0.68
CA THR A 30 -9.01 -6.24 -0.01
C THR A 30 -9.92 -5.29 0.75
N LEU A 31 -11.09 -4.93 0.20
CA LEU A 31 -12.07 -4.09 0.88
C LEU A 31 -12.73 -4.80 2.06
N VAL A 32 -12.98 -6.10 1.96
CA VAL A 32 -13.47 -6.93 3.09
C VAL A 32 -12.42 -6.97 4.21
N LEU A 33 -11.15 -7.22 3.87
CA LEU A 33 -10.03 -7.19 4.83
C LEU A 33 -9.90 -5.80 5.48
N TRP A 34 -9.97 -4.73 4.69
CA TRP A 34 -9.96 -3.36 5.20
C TRP A 34 -11.09 -3.12 6.20
N GLY A 35 -12.31 -3.56 5.91
CA GLY A 35 -13.46 -3.41 6.82
C GLY A 35 -13.20 -4.05 8.20
N ALA A 36 -12.60 -5.24 8.23
CA ALA A 36 -12.22 -5.90 9.48
C ALA A 36 -11.13 -5.14 10.24
N ILE A 37 -10.10 -4.66 9.53
CA ILE A 37 -9.01 -3.85 10.10
C ILE A 37 -9.55 -2.55 10.68
N ALA A 38 -10.38 -1.83 9.92
CA ALA A 38 -10.97 -0.56 10.31
C ALA A 38 -11.83 -0.73 11.57
N ALA A 39 -12.69 -1.76 11.62
CA ALA A 39 -13.50 -2.05 12.80
C ALA A 39 -12.65 -2.30 14.06
N ILE A 40 -11.53 -3.02 13.94
CA ILE A 40 -10.60 -3.26 15.05
C ILE A 40 -9.91 -1.96 15.47
N GLY A 41 -9.49 -1.12 14.52
CA GLY A 41 -8.88 0.18 14.81
C GLY A 41 -9.83 1.17 15.48
N GLU A 42 -11.04 1.32 14.96
CA GLU A 42 -12.07 2.21 15.49
C GLU A 42 -12.49 1.81 16.91
N ALA A 43 -12.60 0.50 17.19
CA ALA A 43 -12.88 0.00 18.54
C ALA A 43 -11.78 0.35 19.57
N ARG A 44 -10.58 0.75 19.10
CA ARG A 44 -9.45 1.23 19.91
C ARG A 44 -9.33 2.75 19.91
N GLY A 45 -10.30 3.46 19.34
CA GLY A 45 -10.32 4.92 19.25
C GLY A 45 -9.41 5.49 18.17
N LEU A 46 -8.99 4.69 17.19
CA LEU A 46 -8.21 5.16 16.05
C LEU A 46 -9.12 5.69 14.94
N GLU A 47 -8.72 6.81 14.32
CA GLU A 47 -9.32 7.25 13.07
C GLU A 47 -8.75 6.41 11.92
N MET A 48 -9.60 5.63 11.27
CA MET A 48 -9.20 4.73 10.19
C MET A 48 -9.61 5.29 8.83
N LYS A 49 -8.67 5.42 7.91
CA LYS A 49 -8.91 5.91 6.54
C LYS A 49 -8.21 5.03 5.52
N LEU A 50 -8.97 4.60 4.52
CA LEU A 50 -8.39 4.03 3.31
C LEU A 50 -8.08 5.17 2.35
N ILE A 51 -6.82 5.32 1.96
CA ILE A 51 -6.38 6.38 1.07
C ILE A 51 -5.73 5.80 -0.18
N SER A 52 -5.83 6.54 -1.28
CA SER A 52 -5.01 6.31 -2.47
C SER A 52 -3.81 7.24 -2.42
N THR A 53 -2.62 6.69 -2.65
CA THR A 53 -1.36 7.43 -2.67
C THR A 53 -0.61 7.17 -3.97
N GLY A 54 0.33 8.05 -4.30
CA GLY A 54 1.33 7.78 -5.32
C GLY A 54 2.47 6.92 -4.78
N GLY A 55 3.24 6.30 -5.66
CA GLY A 55 4.38 5.45 -5.32
C GLY A 55 4.06 3.95 -5.35
N GLY A 56 4.94 3.15 -4.76
CA GLY A 56 4.77 1.71 -4.66
C GLY A 56 5.51 1.14 -3.45
N SER A 57 5.06 -0.01 -3.00
CA SER A 57 5.59 -0.79 -1.89
C SER A 57 5.62 -2.26 -2.28
N ASP A 58 6.14 -3.12 -1.40
CA ASP A 58 6.17 -4.56 -1.67
C ASP A 58 4.75 -5.16 -1.68
N GLY A 59 3.76 -4.45 -1.14
CA GLY A 59 2.34 -4.77 -1.28
C GLY A 59 1.85 -4.78 -2.73
N ASN A 60 2.50 -4.05 -3.65
CA ASN A 60 2.19 -4.13 -5.07
C ASN A 60 2.36 -5.55 -5.63
N PHE A 61 3.34 -6.31 -5.14
CA PHE A 61 3.57 -7.68 -5.62
C PHE A 61 2.49 -8.63 -5.13
N THR A 62 2.14 -8.59 -3.85
CA THR A 62 1.08 -9.45 -3.29
C THR A 62 -0.28 -9.11 -3.87
N ALA A 63 -0.59 -7.82 -4.04
CA ALA A 63 -1.81 -7.38 -4.71
C ALA A 63 -1.86 -7.86 -6.16
N ALA A 64 -0.75 -7.81 -6.91
CA ALA A 64 -0.68 -8.31 -8.28
C ALA A 64 -0.88 -9.83 -8.38
N MET A 65 -0.56 -10.58 -7.31
CA MET A 65 -0.84 -12.02 -7.19
C MET A 65 -2.29 -12.32 -6.79
N GLY A 66 -3.14 -11.29 -6.61
CA GLY A 66 -4.53 -11.45 -6.17
C GLY A 66 -4.68 -11.68 -4.66
N ILE A 67 -3.62 -11.50 -3.88
CA ILE A 67 -3.66 -11.64 -2.43
C ILE A 67 -4.23 -10.35 -1.82
N PRO A 68 -5.28 -10.42 -0.99
CA PRO A 68 -5.81 -9.25 -0.29
C PRO A 68 -4.70 -8.57 0.53
N THR A 69 -4.41 -7.30 0.22
CA THR A 69 -3.23 -6.61 0.74
C THR A 69 -3.61 -5.23 1.24
N ILE A 70 -3.27 -4.93 2.50
CA ILE A 70 -3.29 -3.58 3.08
C ILE A 70 -1.87 -3.24 3.48
N ASP A 71 -1.45 -2.02 3.16
CA ASP A 71 -0.10 -1.51 3.40
C ASP A 71 -0.16 -0.20 4.20
N ALA A 72 1.02 0.31 4.62
CA ALA A 72 1.19 1.55 5.37
C ALA A 72 0.51 1.55 6.75
N MET A 73 0.51 0.40 7.43
CA MET A 73 -0.07 0.25 8.78
C MET A 73 0.90 0.60 9.92
N GLY A 74 2.13 1.01 9.58
CA GLY A 74 3.14 1.46 10.53
C GLY A 74 2.80 2.81 11.19
N PRO A 75 3.67 3.32 12.07
CA PRO A 75 3.48 4.61 12.70
C PRO A 75 3.30 5.74 11.69
N GLN A 76 2.60 6.78 12.10
CA GLN A 76 2.37 7.98 11.28
C GLN A 76 3.64 8.83 11.20
N GLY A 77 3.83 9.48 10.05
CA GLY A 77 4.98 10.31 9.78
C GLY A 77 4.82 11.04 8.45
N GLY A 78 5.90 11.65 7.98
CA GLY A 78 5.87 12.40 6.74
C GLY A 78 7.25 12.65 6.18
N ARG A 79 7.26 13.16 4.93
CA ARG A 79 8.49 13.52 4.20
C ARG A 79 9.46 12.35 4.04
N ALA A 80 8.93 11.14 3.87
CA ALA A 80 9.71 9.94 3.61
C ALA A 80 10.67 10.15 2.42
N HIS A 81 11.88 9.63 2.55
CA HIS A 81 12.96 9.77 1.55
C HIS A 81 13.50 11.20 1.42
N SER A 82 13.46 11.99 2.50
CA SER A 82 14.09 13.30 2.58
C SER A 82 14.88 13.45 3.89
N ASP A 83 15.75 14.46 3.95
CA ASP A 83 16.44 14.88 5.18
C ASP A 83 15.50 15.48 6.23
N GLU A 84 14.28 15.83 5.81
CA GLU A 84 13.20 16.33 6.67
C GLU A 84 12.23 15.22 7.12
N GLU A 85 12.56 13.95 6.91
CA GLU A 85 11.75 12.80 7.32
C GLU A 85 11.48 12.79 8.83
N TYR A 86 10.23 12.55 9.22
CA TYR A 86 9.84 12.53 10.62
C TYR A 86 8.73 11.51 10.91
N LEU A 87 8.60 11.20 12.19
CA LEU A 87 7.60 10.27 12.73
C LEU A 87 6.88 10.91 13.93
N ILE A 88 5.58 10.67 14.05
CA ILE A 88 4.74 11.11 15.16
C ILE A 88 4.85 10.07 16.26
N LEU A 89 5.56 10.38 17.35
CA LEU A 89 5.87 9.43 18.42
C LEU A 89 4.61 8.88 19.09
N GLU A 90 3.58 9.71 19.22
CA GLU A 90 2.28 9.35 19.82
C GLU A 90 1.55 8.27 19.01
N SER A 91 1.88 8.09 17.73
CA SER A 91 1.28 7.06 16.87
C SER A 91 1.94 5.68 17.03
N VAL A 92 3.14 5.58 17.62
CA VAL A 92 3.89 4.32 17.66
C VAL A 92 3.14 3.24 18.44
N VAL A 93 2.77 3.54 19.69
CA VAL A 93 2.10 2.57 20.56
C VAL A 93 0.72 2.19 20.02
N PRO A 94 -0.16 3.13 19.63
CA PRO A 94 -1.48 2.76 19.11
C PRO A 94 -1.43 1.94 17.81
N ASN A 95 -0.50 2.23 16.88
CA ASN A 95 -0.33 1.43 15.67
C ASN A 95 0.22 0.02 15.97
N LEU A 96 1.19 -0.11 16.88
CA LEU A 96 1.70 -1.42 17.30
C LEU A 96 0.62 -2.26 17.98
N GLU A 97 -0.20 -1.64 18.82
CA GLU A 97 -1.35 -2.29 19.44
C GLU A 97 -2.39 -2.76 18.42
N LEU A 98 -2.65 -1.98 17.37
CA LEU A 98 -3.49 -2.39 16.25
C LEU A 98 -2.91 -3.62 15.56
N ILE A 99 -1.62 -3.60 15.19
CA ILE A 99 -0.94 -4.74 14.56
C ILE A 99 -1.02 -5.99 15.45
N PHE A 100 -0.79 -5.85 16.76
CA PHE A 100 -0.92 -6.95 17.71
C PHE A 100 -2.35 -7.52 17.73
N ALA A 101 -3.37 -6.66 17.76
CA ALA A 101 -4.77 -7.08 17.74
C ALA A 101 -5.12 -7.83 16.45
N LEU A 102 -4.56 -7.42 15.31
CA LEU A 102 -4.74 -8.07 14.01
C LEU A 102 -4.05 -9.44 13.95
N LEU A 103 -2.82 -9.53 14.43
CA LEU A 103 -2.10 -10.82 14.52
C LEU A 103 -2.85 -11.80 15.41
N LYS A 104 -3.36 -11.34 16.56
CA LYS A 104 -4.22 -12.14 17.44
C LYS A 104 -5.50 -12.57 16.72
N ALA A 105 -6.19 -11.67 16.02
CA ALA A 105 -7.39 -12.00 15.26
C ALA A 105 -7.10 -13.02 14.15
N ALA A 106 -5.99 -12.89 13.44
CA ALA A 106 -5.55 -13.83 12.43
C ALA A 106 -5.27 -15.23 13.03
N ALA A 107 -4.53 -15.29 14.15
CA ALA A 107 -4.23 -16.54 14.85
C ALA A 107 -5.50 -17.25 15.36
N GLU A 108 -6.54 -16.48 15.66
CA GLU A 108 -7.85 -16.98 16.08
C GLU A 108 -8.83 -17.21 14.91
N ASN A 109 -8.38 -17.06 13.66
CA ASN A 109 -9.20 -17.15 12.44
C ASN A 109 -10.43 -16.21 12.44
N ARG A 110 -10.26 -15.01 12.98
CA ARG A 110 -11.28 -13.94 13.05
C ARG A 110 -11.10 -12.85 12.01
N LEU A 111 -10.08 -12.97 11.15
CA LEU A 111 -9.95 -12.15 9.95
C LEU A 111 -10.50 -12.92 8.74
N PRO A 112 -11.08 -12.22 7.75
CA PRO A 112 -11.64 -12.82 6.55
C PRO A 112 -10.59 -13.47 5.64
#